data_AF-A0A5M9JUA6-F1
#
_entry.id   AF-A0A5M9JUA6-F1
#
_cell.length_a   1.000
_cell.length_b   1.000
_cell.length_c   1.000
_cell.angle_alpha   90.00
_cell.angle_beta   90.00
_cell.angle_gamma   90.00
#
_symmetry.space_group_name_H-M   'P 1'
#
loop_
_entity.id
_entity.type
_entity.pdbx_description
1 polymer ?
#
loop_
_entity_poly.entity_id
_entity_poly.type
_entity_poly.pdbx_seq_one_letter_code
_entity_poly.pdbx_strand_id
1 'polypeptide(L)'
;MPIVHCTLWNPYTNCEDDKIEGSSDRRNQRRMVGTMVCNGFKALDPSGDERFFFTFADLSVRFPGDYQLKFRLTLLDPAGMGKGQKNGIMSPLLSNIFKVHNAKDFEGMRPSSDLAKSLVSQGYPNILKIKKGNAKTIAMVGQGAHDDDDDDDDEMGVKNGLESEDEDLRA
;
A
#
# COMPACT_ATOMS: atom_id res chain seq x y z
N MET A 1 -16.19 -11.89 -10.18
CA MET A 1 -15.43 -10.91 -9.38
C MET A 1 -13.94 -11.13 -9.57
N PRO A 2 -13.18 -10.12 -10.01
CA PRO A 2 -11.74 -10.24 -10.16
C PRO A 2 -11.00 -10.10 -8.83
N ILE A 3 -10.03 -10.98 -8.60
CA ILE A 3 -9.18 -10.99 -7.40
C ILE A 3 -7.73 -11.11 -7.83
N VAL A 4 -6.84 -10.32 -7.24
CA VAL A 4 -5.40 -10.42 -7.50
C VAL A 4 -4.68 -10.92 -6.25
N HIS A 5 -3.86 -11.95 -6.42
CA HIS A 5 -2.92 -12.42 -5.40
C HIS A 5 -1.51 -11.92 -5.72
N CYS A 6 -0.80 -11.41 -4.72
CA CYS A 6 0.56 -10.92 -4.82
C CYS A 6 1.53 -11.91 -4.14
N THR A 7 2.65 -12.23 -4.78
CA THR A 7 3.78 -12.94 -4.17
C THR A 7 5.08 -12.18 -4.37
N LEU A 8 6.05 -12.44 -3.48
CA LEU A 8 7.39 -11.90 -3.58
C LEU A 8 8.25 -12.76 -4.53
N TRP A 9 8.95 -12.10 -5.45
CA TRP A 9 9.75 -12.72 -6.50
C TRP A 9 11.18 -12.21 -6.45
N ASN A 10 12.14 -13.11 -6.65
CA ASN A 10 13.55 -12.76 -6.77
C ASN A 10 13.89 -12.51 -8.24
N PRO A 11 14.34 -11.30 -8.62
CA PRO A 11 14.62 -10.96 -10.01
C PRO A 11 15.83 -11.70 -10.59
N TYR A 12 16.76 -12.16 -9.76
CA TYR A 12 18.02 -12.78 -10.19
C TYR A 12 17.89 -14.29 -10.38
N THR A 13 17.18 -14.97 -9.47
CA THR A 13 16.96 -16.42 -9.53
C THR A 13 15.67 -16.79 -10.27
N ASN A 14 14.82 -15.79 -10.57
CA ASN A 14 13.53 -15.96 -11.21
C ASN A 14 12.65 -17.02 -10.50
N CYS A 15 12.58 -16.93 -9.17
CA CYS A 15 11.78 -17.81 -8.32
C CYS A 15 11.06 -17.05 -7.19
N GLU A 16 10.11 -17.70 -6.52
CA GLU A 16 9.41 -17.12 -5.37
C GLU A 16 10.35 -17.06 -4.15
N ASP A 17 10.46 -15.88 -3.52
CA ASP A 17 11.38 -15.59 -2.41
C ASP A 17 10.62 -15.32 -1.10
N ASP A 18 9.52 -16.06 -0.89
CA ASP A 18 8.71 -15.90 0.32
C ASP A 18 9.25 -16.74 1.48
N LYS A 19 10.05 -17.78 1.23
CA LYS A 19 10.53 -18.68 2.28
C LYS A 19 11.83 -18.18 2.91
N ILE A 20 11.87 -18.20 4.24
CA ILE A 20 13.08 -17.91 5.02
C ILE A 20 13.73 -19.24 5.43
N GLU A 21 14.90 -19.55 4.87
CA GLU A 21 15.66 -20.74 5.23
C GLU A 21 16.25 -20.64 6.64
N GLY A 22 16.25 -21.74 7.39
CA GLY A 22 16.90 -21.83 8.72
C GLY A 22 16.09 -21.32 9.91
N SER A 23 14.87 -20.82 9.73
CA SER A 23 14.02 -20.35 10.84
C SER A 23 13.17 -21.48 11.45
N SER A 24 13.47 -21.86 12.71
CA SER A 24 12.67 -22.83 13.48
C SER A 24 11.30 -22.28 13.91
N ASP A 25 11.13 -20.95 13.93
CA ASP A 25 9.90 -20.29 14.33
C ASP A 25 8.96 -20.11 13.12
N ARG A 26 7.85 -20.86 13.11
CA ARG A 26 6.83 -20.81 12.06
C ARG A 26 6.29 -19.41 11.78
N ARG A 27 6.31 -18.49 12.75
CA ARG A 27 5.85 -17.10 12.57
C ARG A 27 6.85 -16.25 11.76
N ASN A 28 8.10 -16.71 11.68
CA ASN A 28 9.22 -16.08 11.00
C ASN A 28 9.72 -16.87 9.79
N GLN A 29 8.83 -17.63 9.13
CA GLN A 29 9.17 -18.39 7.92
C GLN A 29 8.82 -17.68 6.62
N ARG A 30 8.01 -16.60 6.68
CA ARG A 30 7.64 -15.80 5.51
C ARG A 30 8.37 -14.46 5.47
N ARG A 31 8.94 -14.15 4.29
CA ARG A 31 9.63 -12.90 4.00
C ARG A 31 8.63 -11.78 3.75
N MET A 32 7.55 -12.08 3.02
CA MET A 32 6.45 -11.15 2.78
C MET A 32 5.36 -11.33 3.84
N VAL A 33 4.82 -10.22 4.34
CA VAL A 33 3.72 -10.20 5.31
C VAL A 33 2.68 -9.13 4.95
N GLY A 34 1.52 -9.22 5.58
CA GLY A 34 0.38 -8.32 5.36
C GLY A 34 -0.68 -8.94 4.46
N THR A 35 -1.42 -8.08 3.76
CA THR A 35 -2.57 -8.44 2.93
C THR A 35 -2.15 -8.67 1.47
N MET A 36 -1.88 -9.93 1.14
CA MET A 36 -1.40 -10.36 -0.19
C MET A 36 -2.50 -10.52 -1.24
N VAL A 37 -3.77 -10.42 -0.84
CA VAL A 37 -4.93 -10.60 -1.72
C VAL A 37 -5.71 -9.30 -1.78
N CYS A 38 -6.04 -8.86 -2.99
CA CYS A 38 -6.82 -7.66 -3.22
C CYS A 38 -8.03 -7.95 -4.12
N ASN A 39 -9.18 -7.42 -3.70
CA ASN A 39 -10.39 -7.43 -4.50
C ASN A 39 -10.36 -6.26 -5.48
N GLY A 40 -10.85 -6.49 -6.70
CA GLY A 40 -10.99 -5.41 -7.68
C GLY A 40 -12.03 -4.39 -7.23
N PHE A 41 -11.65 -3.12 -7.23
CA PHE A 41 -12.56 -2.00 -7.03
C PHE A 41 -12.70 -1.23 -8.34
N LYS A 42 -13.91 -0.84 -8.66
CA LYS A 42 -14.24 -0.15 -9.91
C LYS A 42 -14.14 1.35 -9.68
N ALA A 43 -13.29 2.03 -10.45
CA ALA A 43 -13.08 3.48 -10.35
C ALA A 43 -12.77 4.07 -11.72
N LEU A 44 -12.82 5.39 -11.82
CA LEU A 44 -12.35 6.15 -12.96
C LEU A 44 -10.84 6.35 -12.88
N ASP A 45 -10.16 6.11 -13.99
CA ASP A 45 -8.77 6.49 -14.18
C ASP A 45 -8.63 8.00 -14.48
N PRO A 46 -7.41 8.54 -14.56
CA PRO A 46 -7.21 9.97 -14.88
C PRO A 46 -7.73 10.41 -16.25
N SER A 47 -7.98 9.47 -17.18
CA SER A 47 -8.57 9.74 -18.48
C SER A 47 -10.11 9.74 -18.44
N GLY A 48 -10.71 9.39 -17.30
CA GLY A 48 -12.15 9.25 -17.13
C GLY A 48 -12.70 7.88 -17.53
N ASP A 49 -11.84 6.90 -17.84
CA ASP A 49 -12.28 5.55 -18.17
C ASP A 49 -12.50 4.73 -16.91
N GLU A 50 -13.56 3.92 -16.93
CA GLU A 50 -13.85 3.00 -15.85
C GLU A 50 -12.96 1.75 -15.90
N ARG A 51 -12.20 1.50 -14.83
CA ARG A 51 -11.24 0.40 -14.72
C ARG A 51 -11.36 -0.31 -13.37
N PHE A 52 -10.79 -1.51 -13.30
CA PHE A 52 -10.57 -2.20 -12.03
C PHE A 52 -9.20 -1.87 -11.46
N PHE A 53 -9.18 -1.40 -10.22
CA PHE A 53 -7.98 -1.10 -9.45
C PHE A 53 -7.78 -2.11 -8.32
N PHE A 54 -6.53 -2.53 -8.15
CA PHE A 54 -6.10 -3.46 -7.11
C PHE A 54 -4.96 -2.79 -6.32
N THR A 55 -5.22 -2.42 -5.08
CA THR A 55 -4.23 -1.77 -4.22
C THR A 55 -3.74 -2.73 -3.14
N PHE A 56 -2.42 -2.75 -2.96
CA PHE A 56 -1.77 -3.56 -1.93
C PHE A 56 -1.12 -2.64 -0.89
N ALA A 57 -1.97 -1.99 -0.10
CA ALA A 57 -1.53 -0.94 0.81
C ALA A 57 -0.91 -1.49 2.11
N ASP A 58 -1.19 -2.74 2.45
CA ASP A 58 -0.65 -3.44 3.62
C ASP A 58 0.30 -4.57 3.17
N LEU A 59 1.44 -4.21 2.58
CA LEU A 59 2.51 -5.15 2.27
C LEU A 59 3.79 -4.75 3.00
N SER A 60 4.48 -5.72 3.56
CA SER A 60 5.79 -5.52 4.16
C SER A 60 6.73 -6.68 3.84
N VAL A 61 8.02 -6.37 3.71
CA VAL A 61 9.08 -7.33 3.43
C VAL A 61 10.11 -7.22 4.55
N ARG A 62 10.43 -8.34 5.21
CA ARG A 62 11.22 -8.34 6.46
C ARG A 62 12.72 -8.15 6.26
N PHE A 63 13.24 -8.51 5.10
CA PHE A 63 14.66 -8.56 4.85
C PHE A 63 15.06 -7.61 3.73
N PRO A 64 16.18 -6.89 3.89
CA PRO A 64 16.69 -6.02 2.85
C PRO A 64 17.12 -6.83 1.63
N GLY A 65 16.97 -6.23 0.46
CA GLY A 65 17.27 -6.87 -0.82
C GLY A 65 16.48 -6.27 -1.97
N ASP A 66 16.75 -6.76 -3.17
CA ASP A 66 16.06 -6.34 -4.38
C ASP A 66 15.03 -7.41 -4.77
N TYR A 67 13.78 -6.98 -4.96
CA TYR A 67 12.64 -7.86 -5.16
C TYR A 67 11.72 -7.35 -6.26
N GLN A 68 10.86 -8.24 -6.75
CA GLN A 68 9.69 -7.90 -7.56
C GLN A 68 8.43 -8.44 -6.91
N LEU A 69 7.30 -7.80 -7.20
CA LEU A 69 5.97 -8.32 -6.88
C LEU A 69 5.43 -9.07 -8.09
N LYS A 70 4.97 -10.30 -7.88
CA LYS A 70 4.28 -11.10 -8.89
C LYS A 70 2.78 -11.10 -8.60
N PHE A 71 2.01 -10.58 -9.52
CA PHE A 71 0.56 -10.48 -9.45
C PHE A 71 -0.08 -11.60 -10.26
N ARG A 72 -1.04 -12.30 -9.67
CA ARG A 72 -1.85 -13.34 -10.34
C ARG A 72 -3.31 -12.93 -10.26
N LEU A 73 -3.91 -12.61 -11.40
CA LEU A 73 -5.33 -12.29 -11.51
C LEU A 73 -6.14 -13.58 -11.66
N THR A 74 -7.14 -13.73 -10.81
CA THR A 74 -8.12 -14.82 -10.86
C THR A 74 -9.51 -14.21 -11.03
N LEU A 75 -10.24 -14.70 -12.02
CA LEU A 75 -11.65 -14.34 -12.20
C LEU A 75 -12.50 -15.40 -11.52
N LEU A 76 -13.18 -15.01 -10.44
CA LEU A 76 -14.15 -15.87 -9.76
C LEU A 76 -15.53 -15.68 -10.39
N ASP A 77 -16.12 -16.75 -10.90
CA ASP A 77 -17.52 -16.79 -11.33
C ASP A 77 -18.33 -17.66 -10.37
N PRO A 78 -19.16 -17.07 -9.48
CA PRO A 78 -20.02 -17.81 -8.57
C PRO A 78 -21.07 -18.67 -9.28
N ALA A 79 -21.52 -18.28 -10.48
CA ALA A 79 -22.57 -18.98 -11.21
C ALA A 79 -22.02 -20.19 -11.98
N GLY A 80 -20.77 -20.11 -12.45
CA GLY A 80 -20.06 -21.19 -13.15
C GLY A 80 -19.29 -22.17 -12.25
N MET A 81 -19.16 -21.88 -10.95
CA MET A 81 -18.38 -22.71 -10.01
C MET A 81 -19.14 -23.99 -9.59
N GLY A 82 -19.23 -24.96 -10.50
CA GLY A 82 -19.52 -26.35 -10.15
C GLY A 82 -18.35 -26.98 -9.38
N LYS A 83 -18.64 -28.00 -8.55
CA LYS A 83 -17.59 -28.78 -7.84
C LYS A 83 -16.53 -29.29 -8.84
N GLY A 84 -15.29 -28.86 -8.68
CA GLY A 84 -14.14 -29.31 -9.49
C GLY A 84 -13.77 -28.41 -10.68
N GLN A 85 -14.47 -27.30 -10.91
CA GLN A 85 -14.06 -26.32 -11.93
C GLN A 85 -12.90 -25.46 -11.44
N LYS A 86 -11.91 -25.25 -12.32
CA LYS A 86 -10.72 -24.43 -12.05
C LYS A 86 -11.01 -23.01 -12.52
N ASN A 87 -10.86 -22.02 -11.64
CA ASN A 87 -10.95 -20.62 -12.03
C ASN A 87 -9.85 -20.30 -13.06
N GLY A 88 -10.16 -19.46 -14.04
CA GLY A 88 -9.17 -18.96 -14.99
C GLY A 88 -8.14 -18.09 -14.27
N ILE A 89 -6.93 -18.61 -14.10
CA ILE A 89 -5.78 -17.83 -13.66
C ILE A 89 -5.19 -17.18 -14.92
N MET A 90 -5.21 -15.86 -14.98
CA MET A 90 -4.57 -15.12 -16.06
C MET A 90 -3.05 -15.13 -15.90
N SER A 91 -2.33 -14.88 -16.99
CA SER A 91 -0.87 -14.81 -16.99
C SER A 91 -0.36 -13.86 -15.90
N PRO A 92 0.66 -14.27 -15.12
CA PRO A 92 1.17 -13.45 -14.04
C PRO A 92 1.87 -12.19 -14.58
N LEU A 93 1.69 -11.08 -13.87
CA LEU A 93 2.39 -9.82 -14.14
C LEU A 93 3.47 -9.60 -13.08
N LEU A 94 4.65 -9.13 -13.48
CA LEU A 94 5.73 -8.74 -12.56
C LEU A 94 5.80 -7.21 -12.45
N SER A 95 6.04 -6.69 -11.25
CA SER A 95 6.37 -5.28 -11.04
C SER A 95 7.79 -4.97 -11.50
N ASN A 96 8.13 -3.69 -11.54
CA ASN A 96 9.52 -3.25 -11.55
C ASN A 96 10.25 -3.75 -10.29
N ILE A 97 11.57 -3.88 -10.37
CA ILE A 97 12.41 -4.19 -9.21
C ILE A 97 12.32 -3.04 -8.21
N PHE A 98 12.15 -3.37 -6.94
CA PHE A 98 12.18 -2.42 -5.83
C PHE A 98 13.16 -2.91 -4.76
N LYS A 99 13.79 -1.95 -4.07
CA LYS A 99 14.73 -2.21 -2.99
C LYS A 99 14.03 -2.13 -1.64
N VAL A 100 14.27 -3.12 -0.79
CA VAL A 100 13.91 -3.11 0.62
C VAL A 100 15.15 -2.64 1.40
N HIS A 101 14.99 -1.52 2.09
CA HIS A 101 16.06 -0.88 2.85
C HIS A 101 16.01 -1.31 4.32
N ASN A 102 17.18 -1.36 4.96
CA ASN A 102 17.22 -1.38 6.42
C ASN A 102 16.77 -0.03 6.98
N ALA A 103 16.36 0.01 8.25
CA ALA A 103 15.89 1.23 8.90
C ALA A 103 16.89 2.41 8.82
N LYS A 104 18.19 2.12 8.84
CA LYS A 104 19.25 3.13 8.75
C LYS A 104 19.37 3.77 7.36
N ASP A 105 19.11 2.99 6.33
CA ASP A 105 19.27 3.39 4.92
C ASP A 105 17.93 3.79 4.31
N PHE A 106 16.87 3.84 5.12
CA PHE A 106 15.53 4.18 4.65
C PHE A 106 15.37 5.69 4.57
N GLU A 107 15.27 6.19 3.34
CA GLU A 107 15.18 7.63 3.03
C GLU A 107 13.83 8.25 3.41
N GLY A 108 12.90 7.43 3.88
CA GLY A 108 11.54 7.82 4.26
C GLY A 108 10.50 7.38 3.24
N MET A 109 9.24 7.64 3.60
CA MET A 109 8.12 7.29 2.74
C MET A 109 7.90 8.37 1.69
N ARG A 110 7.74 7.93 0.43
CA ARG A 110 7.33 8.81 -0.67
C ARG A 110 5.93 9.39 -0.42
N PRO A 111 5.65 10.60 -0.97
CA PRO A 111 4.29 11.14 -0.98
C PRO A 111 3.35 10.21 -1.77
N SER A 112 2.07 10.25 -1.41
CA SER A 112 1.02 9.57 -2.19
C SER A 112 0.95 10.16 -3.60
N SER A 113 0.85 9.29 -4.61
CA SER A 113 0.65 9.71 -5.99
C SER A 113 -0.74 10.30 -6.22
N ASP A 114 -0.93 11.06 -7.30
CA ASP A 114 -2.23 11.64 -7.63
C ASP A 114 -3.28 10.58 -7.95
N LEU A 115 -2.86 9.43 -8.52
CA LEU A 115 -3.73 8.27 -8.68
C LEU A 115 -4.25 7.77 -7.33
N ALA A 116 -3.40 7.66 -6.31
CA ALA A 116 -3.83 7.23 -4.98
C ALA A 116 -4.81 8.23 -4.35
N LYS A 117 -4.55 9.54 -4.48
CA LYS A 117 -5.45 10.60 -4.00
C LYS A 117 -6.81 10.55 -4.71
N SER A 118 -6.82 10.39 -6.03
CA SER A 118 -8.04 10.27 -6.84
C SER A 118 -8.87 9.04 -6.48
N LEU A 119 -8.23 7.89 -6.24
CA LEU A 119 -8.97 6.69 -5.81
C LEU A 119 -9.61 6.90 -4.42
N VAL A 120 -8.93 7.57 -3.50
CA VAL A 120 -9.50 7.91 -2.19
C VAL A 120 -10.70 8.84 -2.31
N SER A 121 -10.64 9.88 -3.15
CA SER A 121 -11.78 10.78 -3.35
C SER A 121 -12.99 10.08 -4.00
N GLN A 122 -12.75 9.00 -4.74
CA GLN A 122 -13.78 8.13 -5.30
C GLN A 122 -14.32 7.08 -4.31
N GLY A 123 -13.92 7.14 -3.02
CA GLY A 123 -14.43 6.26 -1.97
C GLY A 123 -13.75 4.89 -1.90
N TYR A 124 -12.55 4.74 -2.48
CA TYR A 124 -11.79 3.50 -2.40
C TYR A 124 -11.39 3.21 -0.93
N PRO A 125 -11.84 2.09 -0.33
CA PRO A 125 -11.71 1.87 1.12
C PRO A 125 -10.33 1.40 1.58
N ASN A 126 -9.52 0.78 0.70
CA ASN A 126 -8.27 0.10 1.10
C ASN A 126 -6.99 0.85 0.67
N ILE A 127 -6.96 2.17 0.82
CA ILE A 127 -5.74 2.97 0.62
C ILE A 127 -5.24 3.48 1.98
N LEU A 128 -3.94 3.31 2.25
CA LEU A 128 -3.29 3.89 3.43
C LEU A 128 -3.49 5.41 3.44
N LYS A 129 -3.57 6.00 4.65
CA LYS A 129 -3.68 7.45 4.88
C LYS A 129 -2.79 8.21 3.89
N ILE A 130 -3.39 9.12 3.13
CA ILE A 130 -2.66 9.98 2.18
C ILE A 130 -1.51 10.64 2.90
N LYS A 131 -0.28 10.44 2.39
CA LYS A 131 0.94 10.95 3.01
C LYS A 131 1.50 12.09 2.17
N LYS A 132 1.75 13.23 2.81
CA LYS A 132 2.33 14.43 2.17
C LYS A 132 3.81 14.25 1.75
N GLY A 133 4.47 13.19 2.23
CA GLY A 133 5.91 12.99 2.05
C GLY A 133 6.73 13.91 2.97
N ASN A 134 8.05 13.77 2.95
CA ASN A 134 9.00 14.66 3.62
C ASN A 134 9.86 15.36 2.56
N ALA A 135 10.36 16.58 2.82
CA ALA A 135 11.00 17.43 1.80
C ALA A 135 12.06 16.71 0.95
N LYS A 136 12.87 15.84 1.57
CA LYS A 136 13.89 15.03 0.89
C LYS A 136 13.31 14.04 -0.13
N THR A 137 12.18 13.39 0.17
CA THR A 137 11.55 12.42 -0.75
C THR A 137 10.71 13.12 -1.83
N ILE A 138 10.16 14.30 -1.52
CA ILE A 138 9.50 15.15 -2.51
C ILE A 138 10.50 15.60 -3.57
N ALA A 139 11.69 16.06 -3.17
CA ALA A 139 12.74 16.49 -4.09
C ALA A 139 13.22 15.36 -5.04
N MET A 140 13.25 14.11 -4.57
CA MET A 140 13.58 12.96 -5.44
C MET A 140 12.49 12.65 -6.47
N VAL A 141 11.22 12.94 -6.17
CA VAL A 141 10.12 12.81 -7.14
C VAL A 141 10.09 14.03 -8.08
N GLY A 142 10.56 15.19 -7.62
CA GLY A 142 10.49 16.49 -8.29
C GLY A 142 11.68 16.87 -9.18
N GLN A 143 12.66 16.00 -9.46
CA GLN A 143 13.73 16.26 -10.47
C GLN A 143 13.20 16.23 -11.93
N GLY A 144 12.02 16.80 -12.15
CA GLY A 144 11.40 17.09 -13.44
C GLY A 144 10.55 18.37 -13.46
N ALA A 145 10.48 19.16 -12.38
CA ALA A 145 9.74 20.42 -12.40
C ALA A 145 10.35 21.47 -11.44
N HIS A 146 10.79 22.57 -12.05
CA HIS A 146 11.11 23.85 -11.43
C HIS A 146 9.80 24.58 -11.11
N ASP A 147 9.60 25.03 -9.86
CA ASP A 147 9.38 26.45 -9.51
C ASP A 147 8.98 26.61 -8.04
N ASP A 148 9.37 27.79 -7.53
CA ASP A 148 9.15 28.34 -6.20
C ASP A 148 7.66 28.48 -5.84
N ASP A 149 7.34 28.44 -4.55
CA ASP A 149 6.56 29.47 -3.87
C ASP A 149 6.43 29.16 -2.37
N ASP A 150 6.85 30.14 -1.57
CA ASP A 150 6.57 30.31 -0.15
C ASP A 150 5.06 30.54 0.04
N ASP A 151 4.47 29.97 1.09
CA ASP A 151 3.32 30.61 1.76
C ASP A 151 3.17 30.08 3.19
N ASP A 152 3.22 31.04 4.11
CA ASP A 152 2.91 30.97 5.53
C ASP A 152 1.44 30.59 5.76
N ASP A 153 1.12 29.87 6.83
CA ASP A 153 -0.24 29.89 7.41
C ASP A 153 -0.25 29.45 8.90
N ASP A 154 -0.24 30.48 9.75
CA ASP A 154 -1.05 30.73 10.95
C ASP A 154 -1.54 29.56 11.84
N GLU A 155 -0.88 29.43 12.99
CA GLU A 155 -1.31 28.63 14.15
C GLU A 155 -2.37 29.40 14.99
N MET A 156 -3.65 29.13 14.71
CA MET A 156 -4.77 29.60 15.54
C MET A 156 -4.92 28.75 16.82
N GLY A 157 -4.34 29.23 17.92
CA GLY A 157 -4.52 28.66 19.26
C GLY A 157 -5.94 28.84 19.81
N VAL A 158 -6.66 27.73 19.97
CA VAL A 158 -7.95 27.70 20.67
C VAL A 158 -7.71 27.55 22.18
N LYS A 159 -8.13 28.57 22.92
CA LYS A 159 -8.12 28.67 24.38
C LYS A 159 -9.24 27.79 24.95
N ASN A 160 -8.91 26.82 25.78
CA ASN A 160 -9.90 26.13 26.61
C ASN A 160 -10.01 26.86 27.96
N GLY A 161 -11.15 27.51 28.18
CA GLY A 161 -11.63 27.91 29.48
C GLY A 161 -13.10 27.53 29.58
N LEU A 162 -13.45 26.73 30.60
CA LEU A 162 -14.76 26.67 31.23
C LEU A 162 -14.63 25.82 32.51
N GLU A 163 -14.85 26.50 33.63
CA GLU A 163 -14.98 25.97 34.99
C GLU A 163 -16.38 25.40 35.26
N SER A 164 -16.47 24.69 36.39
CA SER A 164 -17.66 24.40 37.24
C SER A 164 -18.52 23.20 36.77
N GLU A 165 -19.04 22.29 37.59
CA GLU A 165 -19.19 22.04 39.05
C GLU A 165 -19.08 20.49 39.24
N ASP A 166 -18.73 19.94 40.40
CA ASP A 166 -19.73 19.49 41.38
C ASP A 166 -19.08 19.09 42.71
N GLU A 167 -19.85 19.36 43.78
CA GLU A 167 -19.65 18.96 45.17
C GLU A 167 -19.57 17.43 45.35
N ASP A 168 -18.75 16.94 46.29
CA ASP A 168 -19.25 15.92 47.22
C ASP A 168 -18.39 15.76 48.49
N LEU A 169 -19.12 15.49 49.57
CA LEU A 169 -18.72 15.42 50.97
C LEU A 169 -17.61 14.40 51.30
N ARG A 170 -16.77 14.69 52.31
CA ARG A 170 -16.69 13.90 53.57
C ARG A 170 -15.59 14.35 54.55
N ALA A 171 -16.02 14.31 55.82
CA ALA A 171 -15.30 14.12 57.09
C ALA A 171 -14.56 15.33 57.69
#